data_AF-A0A3M1B5E4-F1
#
_entry.id   AF-A0A3M1B5E4-F1
#
_cell.length_a   1.000
_cell.length_b   1.000
_cell.length_c   1.000
_cell.angle_alpha   90.00
_cell.angle_beta   90.00
_cell.angle_gamma   90.00
#
_symmetry.space_group_name_H-M   'P 1'
#
loop_
_entity.id
_entity.type
_entity.pdbx_description
1 polymer ?
#
loop_
_entity_poly.entity_id
_entity_poly.type
_entity_poly.pdbx_seq_one_letter_code
_entity_poly.pdbx_strand_id
1 'polypeptide(L)'
;MKYKIVQTQEGSATLYSYQYQEHYHSLSGAWQEALERYVLPCGILPHLQHFEEISILDVGFGLGFNAVCALNTIQNANFTQQKKVYLLSLENDQELLSYLPNLPIPPKFSKIYTYALQFSYWDFQKKKHTIAFHLGPKVEVKWQMYLGNAQNTLSLCNQKFDAVFLDPFSPAKNPELWSLDFLRSLYAKTHPKRGILSTYSSAIHVRVRLMASGFSICPGPRVGTKSSGTLATIERPLPSQFSPKYLRKLNRRLQRYLQNISMKTPPPKS
;
A
#
# COMPACT_ATOMS: atom_id res chain seq x y z
N MET A 1 -0.71 10.09 -25.71
CA MET A 1 -0.57 10.60 -24.32
C MET A 1 -1.01 9.50 -23.37
N LYS A 2 -0.15 9.07 -22.43
CA LYS A 2 -0.46 7.98 -21.49
C LYS A 2 -1.16 8.46 -20.22
N TYR A 3 -0.92 9.72 -19.83
CA TYR A 3 -1.49 10.34 -18.64
C TYR A 3 -2.03 11.75 -18.90
N LYS A 4 -3.01 12.16 -18.09
CA LYS A 4 -3.53 13.53 -18.02
C LYS A 4 -3.48 14.03 -16.57
N ILE A 5 -2.92 15.21 -16.34
CA ILE A 5 -2.98 15.87 -15.02
C ILE A 5 -4.41 16.34 -14.76
N VAL A 6 -4.91 16.05 -13.56
CA VAL A 6 -6.25 16.42 -13.10
C VAL A 6 -6.15 17.03 -11.71
N GLN A 7 -6.72 18.22 -11.52
CA GLN A 7 -6.78 18.85 -10.20
C GLN A 7 -7.82 18.14 -9.32
N THR A 8 -7.47 17.96 -8.05
CA THR A 8 -8.37 17.46 -7.01
C THR A 8 -9.04 18.63 -6.28
N GLN A 9 -10.11 18.35 -5.55
CA GLN A 9 -10.85 19.34 -4.77
C GLN A 9 -10.02 19.98 -3.64
N GLU A 10 -8.98 19.29 -3.15
CA GLU A 10 -8.04 19.82 -2.13
C GLU A 10 -6.91 20.68 -2.74
N GLY A 11 -6.95 20.95 -4.04
CA GLY A 11 -5.94 21.76 -4.74
C GLY A 11 -4.64 21.02 -5.09
N SER A 12 -4.50 19.74 -4.73
CA SER A 12 -3.43 18.87 -5.22
C SER A 12 -3.77 18.34 -6.62
N ALA A 13 -2.81 17.73 -7.32
CA ALA A 13 -3.08 17.03 -8.59
C ALA A 13 -2.99 15.51 -8.46
N THR A 14 -3.77 14.84 -9.31
CA THR A 14 -3.62 13.41 -9.62
C THR A 14 -3.38 13.26 -11.12
N LEU A 15 -2.96 12.07 -11.54
CA LEU A 15 -2.98 11.67 -12.94
C LEU A 15 -4.22 10.81 -13.23
N TYR A 16 -4.77 10.93 -14.43
CA TYR A 16 -5.66 9.93 -15.02
C TYR A 16 -4.84 9.02 -15.93
N SER A 17 -4.94 7.70 -15.74
CA SER A 17 -4.31 6.71 -16.61
C SER A 17 -5.27 6.30 -17.72
N TYR A 18 -4.91 6.52 -18.98
CA TYR A 18 -5.71 6.06 -20.12
C TYR A 18 -5.71 4.52 -20.26
N GLN A 19 -4.63 3.87 -19.81
CA GLN A 19 -4.51 2.41 -19.82
C GLN A 19 -5.50 1.76 -18.85
N TYR A 20 -5.57 2.24 -17.60
CA TYR A 20 -6.46 1.69 -16.58
C TYR A 20 -7.83 2.37 -16.56
N GLN A 21 -7.99 3.50 -17.26
CA GLN A 21 -9.19 4.34 -17.26
C GLN A 21 -9.63 4.80 -15.86
N GLU A 22 -8.66 5.01 -14.98
CA GLU A 22 -8.85 5.41 -13.58
C GLU A 22 -7.87 6.52 -13.20
N HIS A 23 -8.25 7.30 -12.18
CA HIS A 23 -7.34 8.25 -11.54
C HIS A 23 -6.43 7.51 -10.56
N TYR A 24 -5.17 7.95 -10.43
CA TYR A 24 -4.25 7.41 -9.42
C TYR A 24 -4.72 7.67 -7.99
N HIS A 25 -5.49 8.73 -7.74
CA HIS A 25 -6.08 9.04 -6.43
C HIS A 25 -7.50 9.57 -6.56
N SER A 26 -8.22 9.64 -5.43
CA SER A 26 -9.50 10.34 -5.38
C SER A 26 -9.41 11.79 -5.86
N LEU A 27 -10.44 12.22 -6.57
CA LEU A 27 -10.66 13.64 -6.85
C LEU A 27 -11.05 14.44 -5.60
N SER A 28 -11.49 13.78 -4.52
CA SER A 28 -11.85 14.45 -3.25
C SER A 28 -10.64 14.89 -2.43
N GLY A 29 -9.48 14.25 -2.61
CA GLY A 29 -8.26 14.59 -1.91
C GLY A 29 -7.33 13.40 -1.72
N ALA A 30 -6.16 13.46 -2.36
CA ALA A 30 -5.20 12.38 -2.42
C ALA A 30 -4.37 12.26 -1.14
N TRP A 31 -4.01 13.38 -0.52
CA TRP A 31 -3.22 13.38 0.71
C TRP A 31 -4.04 13.02 1.95
N GLN A 32 -5.30 13.46 2.01
CA GLN A 32 -6.22 13.03 3.06
C GLN A 32 -6.48 11.53 2.96
N GLU A 33 -6.71 11.02 1.74
CA GLU A 33 -6.88 9.58 1.52
C GLU A 33 -5.65 8.78 1.93
N ALA A 34 -4.44 9.24 1.57
CA ALA A 34 -3.18 8.64 2.00
C ALA A 34 -3.08 8.53 3.54
N LEU A 35 -3.38 9.63 4.22
CA LEU A 35 -3.32 9.69 5.68
C LEU A 35 -4.35 8.76 6.34
N GLU A 36 -5.61 8.94 5.96
CA GLU A 36 -6.73 8.29 6.64
C GLU A 36 -6.88 6.82 6.26
N ARG A 37 -6.55 6.41 5.02
CA ARG A 37 -6.65 4.99 4.59
C ARG A 37 -5.43 4.17 4.91
N TYR A 38 -4.24 4.75 4.88
CA TYR A 38 -3.01 3.96 4.93
C TYR A 38 -2.20 4.26 6.18
N VAL A 39 -1.81 5.51 6.38
CA VAL A 39 -0.87 5.89 7.45
C VAL A 39 -1.45 5.68 8.84
N LEU A 40 -2.64 6.23 9.12
CA LEU A 40 -3.26 6.13 10.45
C LEU A 40 -3.69 4.69 10.78
N PRO A 41 -4.40 3.96 9.90
CA PRO A 41 -4.87 2.62 10.23
C PRO A 41 -3.74 1.61 10.38
N CYS A 42 -2.62 1.81 9.67
CA CYS A 42 -1.45 0.97 9.84
C CYS A 42 -0.68 1.24 11.16
N GLY A 43 -1.09 2.25 11.94
CA GLY A 43 -0.55 2.49 13.27
C GLY A 43 0.93 2.87 13.28
N ILE A 44 1.42 3.57 12.25
CA ILE A 44 2.84 3.90 12.06
C ILE A 44 3.42 4.65 13.25
N LEU A 45 2.77 5.72 13.71
CA LEU A 45 3.24 6.48 14.87
C LEU A 45 3.12 5.68 16.17
N PRO A 46 1.98 5.06 16.51
CA PRO A 46 1.91 4.17 17.67
C PRO A 46 3.00 3.09 17.67
N HIS A 47 3.32 2.50 16.51
CA HIS A 47 4.40 1.53 16.39
C HIS A 47 5.76 2.15 16.73
N LEU A 48 6.12 3.28 16.11
CA LEU A 48 7.40 3.95 16.35
C LEU A 48 7.54 4.59 17.73
N GLN A 49 6.46 4.76 18.49
CA GLN A 49 6.55 5.11 19.91
C GLN A 49 7.05 3.95 20.78
N HIS A 50 6.81 2.70 20.35
CA HIS A 50 7.19 1.50 21.10
C HIS A 50 8.44 0.81 20.55
N PHE A 51 8.68 0.93 19.24
CA PHE A 51 9.81 0.31 18.55
C PHE A 51 10.74 1.35 17.96
N GLU A 52 12.01 1.00 17.79
CA GLU A 52 13.01 1.86 17.17
C GLU A 52 12.98 1.78 15.64
N GLU A 53 12.36 0.76 15.06
CA GLU A 53 12.31 0.55 13.63
C GLU A 53 10.91 0.21 13.12
N ILE A 54 10.65 0.61 11.87
CA ILE A 54 9.45 0.20 11.12
C ILE A 54 9.82 -0.17 9.69
N SER A 55 9.21 -1.26 9.21
CA SER A 55 9.28 -1.69 7.82
C SER A 55 7.94 -1.45 7.14
N ILE A 56 7.92 -0.63 6.08
CA ILE A 56 6.72 -0.24 5.34
C ILE A 56 6.83 -0.76 3.90
N LEU A 57 5.79 -1.45 3.43
CA LEU A 57 5.63 -1.86 2.03
C LEU A 57 4.54 -1.02 1.37
N ASP A 58 4.85 -0.45 0.22
CA ASP A 58 3.96 0.39 -0.59
C ASP A 58 3.77 -0.28 -1.96
N VAL A 59 2.62 -0.94 -2.14
CA VAL A 59 2.29 -1.67 -3.37
C VAL A 59 1.48 -0.78 -4.30
N GLY A 60 2.08 -0.42 -5.43
CA GLY A 60 1.52 0.57 -6.35
C GLY A 60 1.99 1.96 -5.94
N PHE A 61 3.30 2.21 -6.08
CA PHE A 61 3.90 3.50 -5.75
C PHE A 61 3.12 4.66 -6.36
N GLY A 62 2.74 4.56 -7.64
CA GLY A 62 1.95 5.55 -8.31
C GLY A 62 2.67 6.91 -8.34
N LEU A 63 2.09 7.89 -7.65
CA LEU A 63 2.69 9.23 -7.50
C LEU A 63 3.48 9.39 -6.18
N GLY A 64 3.64 8.31 -5.41
CA GLY A 64 4.39 8.30 -4.15
C GLY A 64 3.66 8.92 -2.95
N PHE A 65 2.37 9.23 -3.06
CA PHE A 65 1.67 10.00 -2.02
C PHE A 65 1.51 9.23 -0.71
N ASN A 66 1.23 7.92 -0.75
CA ASN A 66 1.12 7.10 0.47
C ASN A 66 2.44 7.06 1.24
N ALA A 67 3.54 6.79 0.53
CA ALA A 67 4.89 6.82 1.07
C ALA A 67 5.28 8.20 1.62
N VAL A 68 5.10 9.27 0.85
CA VAL A 68 5.43 10.64 1.27
C VAL A 68 4.56 11.07 2.46
N CYS A 69 3.28 10.68 2.50
CA CYS A 69 2.40 10.95 3.63
C CYS A 69 2.87 10.24 4.90
N ALA A 70 3.31 8.98 4.79
CA ALA A 70 3.89 8.24 5.91
C ALA A 70 5.16 8.93 6.43
N LEU A 71 6.10 9.28 5.53
CA LEU A 71 7.34 9.95 5.89
C LEU A 71 7.11 11.35 6.50
N ASN A 72 6.18 12.13 5.95
CA ASN A 72 5.80 13.42 6.52
C ASN A 72 5.18 13.27 7.91
N THR A 73 4.34 12.26 8.11
CA THR A 73 3.75 11.95 9.42
C THR A 73 4.83 11.59 10.44
N ILE A 74 5.83 10.80 10.04
CA ILE A 74 6.97 10.43 10.89
C ILE A 74 7.85 11.66 11.20
N GLN A 75 8.15 12.51 10.22
CA GLN A 75 8.98 13.71 10.43
C GLN A 75 8.38 14.66 11.47
N ASN A 76 7.04 14.79 11.49
CA ASN A 76 6.34 15.69 12.40
C ASN A 76 6.06 15.08 13.79
N ALA A 77 6.51 13.85 14.04
CA ALA A 77 6.38 13.21 15.33
C ALA A 77 7.59 13.53 16.23
N ASN A 78 7.32 13.67 17.52
CA ASN A 78 8.36 13.87 18.52
C ASN A 78 8.88 12.52 19.00
N PHE A 79 10.14 12.20 18.65
CA PHE A 79 10.84 11.01 19.13
C PHE A 79 12.00 11.41 20.05
N THR A 80 12.10 10.74 21.20
CA THR A 80 13.22 10.89 22.13
C THR A 80 14.42 10.04 21.74
N GLN A 81 14.15 8.87 21.14
CA GLN A 81 15.15 7.90 20.66
C GLN A 81 15.36 7.99 19.15
N GLN A 82 16.48 7.44 18.68
CA GLN A 82 16.74 7.26 17.25
C GLN A 82 15.71 6.28 16.66
N LYS A 83 15.21 6.59 15.47
CA LYS A 83 14.28 5.77 14.69
C LYS A 83 14.85 5.42 13.34
N LYS A 84 14.51 4.22 12.86
CA LYS A 84 14.87 3.71 11.53
C LYS A 84 13.61 3.38 10.74
N VAL A 85 13.54 3.87 9.51
CA VAL A 85 12.42 3.59 8.60
C VAL A 85 12.98 2.87 7.39
N TYR A 86 12.54 1.64 7.19
CA TYR A 86 12.73 0.92 5.95
C TYR A 86 11.44 1.01 5.14
N LEU A 87 11.51 1.61 3.95
CA LEU A 87 10.37 1.75 3.05
C LEU A 87 10.69 1.05 1.73
N LEU A 88 9.83 0.14 1.30
CA LEU A 88 9.90 -0.49 -0.03
C LEU A 88 8.66 -0.10 -0.82
N SER A 89 8.86 0.57 -1.96
CA SER A 89 7.80 0.83 -2.94
C SER A 89 7.95 -0.08 -4.15
N LEU A 90 6.83 -0.59 -4.67
CA LEU A 90 6.76 -1.38 -5.90
C LEU A 90 6.02 -0.58 -6.97
N GLU A 91 6.64 -0.43 -8.14
CA GLU A 91 6.05 0.24 -9.31
C GLU A 91 6.29 -0.61 -10.56
N ASN A 92 5.36 -0.65 -11.49
CA ASN A 92 5.54 -1.33 -12.77
C ASN A 92 5.77 -0.34 -13.93
N ASP A 93 5.26 0.88 -13.82
CA ASP A 93 5.27 1.87 -14.88
C ASP A 93 6.45 2.83 -14.79
N GLN A 94 7.47 2.58 -15.60
CA GLN A 94 8.65 3.43 -15.69
C GLN A 94 8.32 4.84 -16.19
N GLU A 95 7.40 4.95 -17.15
CA GLU A 95 7.07 6.21 -17.79
C GLU A 95 6.38 7.15 -16.80
N LEU A 96 5.54 6.61 -15.91
CA LEU A 96 4.91 7.35 -14.81
C LEU A 96 5.92 8.15 -13.99
N LEU A 97 7.08 7.55 -13.68
CA LEU A 97 8.11 8.17 -12.84
C LEU A 97 8.65 9.46 -13.46
N SER A 98 8.65 9.58 -14.78
CA SER A 98 9.08 10.81 -15.47
C SER A 98 8.10 11.99 -15.29
N TYR A 99 6.86 11.73 -14.87
CA TYR A 99 5.85 12.77 -14.65
C TYR A 99 5.91 13.39 -13.25
N LEU A 100 6.54 12.73 -12.28
CA LEU A 100 6.55 13.19 -10.87
C LEU A 100 7.07 14.63 -10.68
N PRO A 101 8.14 15.08 -11.38
CA PRO A 101 8.66 16.45 -11.20
C PRO A 101 7.69 17.55 -11.59
N ASN A 102 6.70 17.23 -12.43
CA ASN A 102 5.72 18.19 -12.94
C ASN A 102 4.42 18.22 -12.11
N LEU A 103 4.32 17.41 -11.05
CA LEU A 103 3.14 17.39 -10.21
C LEU A 103 3.14 18.58 -9.25
N PRO A 104 2.04 19.34 -9.15
CA PRO A 104 1.90 20.34 -8.10
C PRO A 104 1.76 19.64 -6.74
N ILE A 105 2.71 19.91 -5.85
CA ILE A 105 2.75 19.34 -4.51
C ILE A 105 2.45 20.45 -3.48
N PRO A 106 1.52 20.23 -2.54
CA PRO A 106 1.26 21.20 -1.48
C PRO A 106 2.53 21.55 -0.69
N PRO A 107 2.74 22.81 -0.28
CA PRO A 107 3.96 23.24 0.42
C PRO A 107 4.32 22.40 1.65
N LYS A 108 3.31 21.88 2.38
CA LYS A 108 3.54 20.99 3.53
C LYS A 108 4.27 19.68 3.18
N PHE A 109 4.18 19.20 1.95
CA PHE A 109 4.81 17.95 1.51
C PHE A 109 6.01 18.16 0.60
N SER A 110 6.23 19.37 0.08
CA SER A 110 7.24 19.65 -0.96
C SER A 110 8.64 19.16 -0.57
N LYS A 111 9.08 19.42 0.65
CA LYS A 111 10.39 18.99 1.16
C LYS A 111 10.54 17.47 1.16
N ILE A 112 9.59 16.73 1.72
CA ILE A 112 9.63 15.26 1.74
C ILE A 112 9.53 14.70 0.32
N TYR A 113 8.71 15.32 -0.52
CA TYR A 113 8.48 14.87 -1.89
C TYR A 113 9.76 14.93 -2.75
N THR A 114 10.73 15.80 -2.42
CA THR A 114 12.03 15.81 -3.11
C THR A 114 12.76 14.47 -3.05
N TYR A 115 12.56 13.66 -2.01
CA TYR A 115 13.11 12.30 -1.93
C TYR A 115 12.42 11.36 -2.93
N ALA A 116 11.09 11.46 -3.08
CA ALA A 116 10.35 10.70 -4.07
C ALA A 116 10.77 11.08 -5.51
N LEU A 117 11.08 12.35 -5.77
CA LEU A 117 11.57 12.81 -7.07
C LEU A 117 12.89 12.18 -7.48
N GLN A 118 13.74 11.73 -6.54
CA GLN A 118 14.97 11.02 -6.90
C GLN A 118 14.68 9.74 -7.71
N PHE A 119 13.48 9.17 -7.56
CA PHE A 119 13.05 8.03 -8.35
C PHE A 119 12.73 8.33 -9.81
N SER A 120 12.62 9.61 -10.19
CA SER A 120 12.47 10.04 -11.59
C SER A 120 13.78 10.05 -12.37
N TYR A 121 14.93 10.03 -11.68
CA TYR A 121 16.23 10.34 -12.30
C TYR A 121 17.24 9.18 -12.25
N TRP A 122 16.87 8.01 -11.75
CA TRP A 122 17.78 6.87 -11.69
C TRP A 122 17.80 6.06 -13.01
N ASP A 123 18.87 5.32 -13.25
CA ASP A 123 18.97 4.35 -14.36
C ASP A 123 18.00 3.16 -14.21
N PHE A 124 16.86 3.23 -14.89
CA PHE A 124 15.80 2.22 -14.83
C PHE A 124 16.21 0.82 -15.29
N GLN A 125 17.36 0.65 -15.97
CA GLN A 125 17.88 -0.69 -16.30
C GLN A 125 18.22 -1.50 -15.04
N LYS A 126 18.59 -0.84 -13.95
CA LYS A 126 18.93 -1.51 -12.68
C LYS A 126 17.74 -2.15 -11.98
N LYS A 127 16.49 -1.82 -12.38
CA LYS A 127 15.20 -2.28 -11.80
C LYS A 127 15.02 -2.08 -10.28
N LYS A 128 16.06 -1.68 -9.57
CA LYS A 128 16.09 -1.40 -8.14
C LYS A 128 16.89 -0.14 -7.92
N HIS A 129 16.37 0.73 -7.07
CA HIS A 129 17.09 1.90 -6.60
C HIS A 129 16.90 2.06 -5.09
N THR A 130 17.86 2.72 -4.44
CA THR A 130 17.83 2.93 -3.00
C THR A 130 18.38 4.30 -2.70
N ILE A 131 17.61 5.05 -1.93
CA ILE A 131 18.02 6.34 -1.38
C ILE A 131 18.03 6.23 0.14
N ALA A 132 18.99 6.90 0.76
CA ALA A 132 19.12 6.98 2.21
C ALA A 132 19.22 8.45 2.61
N PHE A 133 18.47 8.84 3.64
CA PHE A 133 18.41 10.23 4.10
C PHE A 133 17.93 10.31 5.54
N HIS A 134 18.03 11.49 6.13
CA HIS A 134 17.56 11.76 7.49
C HIS A 134 16.34 12.69 7.46
N LEU A 135 15.32 12.36 8.25
CA LEU A 135 14.18 13.22 8.53
C LEU A 135 14.36 13.86 9.91
N GLY A 136 15.00 15.03 9.91
CA GLY A 136 15.48 15.64 11.15
C GLY A 136 16.60 14.82 11.80
N PRO A 137 16.97 15.12 13.06
CA PRO A 137 18.14 14.53 13.70
C PRO A 137 17.94 13.09 14.18
N LYS A 138 16.70 12.61 14.30
CA LYS A 138 16.36 11.36 15.00
C LYS A 138 15.82 10.26 14.11
N VAL A 139 15.60 10.50 12.82
CA VAL A 139 14.97 9.52 11.94
C VAL A 139 15.87 9.26 10.74
N GLU A 140 16.41 8.04 10.66
CA GLU A 140 17.12 7.54 9.49
C GLU A 140 16.13 6.81 8.58
N VAL A 141 16.16 7.11 7.29
CA VAL A 141 15.29 6.49 6.28
C VAL A 141 16.13 5.81 5.23
N LYS A 142 15.79 4.54 4.94
CA LYS A 142 16.21 3.81 3.76
C LYS A 142 14.98 3.52 2.91
N TRP A 143 14.88 4.17 1.76
CA TRP A 143 13.78 3.97 0.83
C TRP A 143 14.27 3.26 -0.43
N GLN A 144 13.74 2.06 -0.66
CA GLN A 144 13.99 1.27 -1.85
C GLN A 144 12.79 1.31 -2.79
N MET A 145 13.06 1.36 -4.09
CA MET A 145 12.05 1.23 -5.13
C MET A 145 12.41 0.04 -6.02
N TYR A 146 11.47 -0.86 -6.23
CA TYR A 146 11.60 -1.93 -7.23
C TYR A 146 10.66 -1.66 -8.40
N LEU A 147 11.23 -1.59 -9.60
CA LEU A 147 10.55 -1.34 -10.86
C LEU A 147 10.33 -2.65 -11.63
N GLY A 148 9.08 -2.98 -11.90
CA GLY A 148 8.63 -4.15 -12.66
C GLY A 148 7.40 -4.80 -12.04
N ASN A 149 7.03 -5.98 -12.55
CA ASN A 149 5.88 -6.72 -12.05
C ASN A 149 6.02 -7.00 -10.54
N ALA A 150 5.02 -6.58 -9.75
CA ALA A 150 5.08 -6.64 -8.29
C ALA A 150 5.22 -8.06 -7.73
N GLN A 151 4.68 -9.07 -8.42
CA GLN A 151 4.81 -10.47 -7.99
C GLN A 151 6.27 -10.93 -8.05
N ASN A 152 6.97 -10.55 -9.13
CA ASN A 152 8.38 -10.86 -9.31
C ASN A 152 9.25 -10.04 -8.36
N THR A 153 9.02 -8.73 -8.26
CA THR A 153 9.88 -7.83 -7.48
C THR A 153 9.72 -8.05 -5.98
N LEU A 154 8.51 -8.31 -5.47
CA LEU A 154 8.29 -8.60 -4.05
C LEU A 154 9.04 -9.86 -3.58
N SER A 155 9.25 -10.84 -4.48
CA SER A 155 9.99 -12.05 -4.16
C SER A 155 11.48 -11.79 -3.86
N LEU A 156 12.04 -10.69 -4.37
CA LEU A 156 13.44 -10.30 -4.19
C LEU A 156 13.72 -9.71 -2.79
N CYS A 157 12.69 -9.37 -2.02
CA CYS A 157 12.83 -8.82 -0.67
C CYS A 157 12.66 -9.92 0.38
N ASN A 158 13.61 -10.07 1.30
CA ASN A 158 13.52 -11.06 2.39
C ASN A 158 12.89 -10.52 3.69
N GLN A 159 12.54 -9.23 3.72
CA GLN A 159 12.07 -8.55 4.92
C GLN A 159 10.58 -8.78 5.17
N LYS A 160 10.20 -8.70 6.45
CA LYS A 160 8.80 -8.63 6.89
C LYS A 160 8.40 -7.18 7.13
N PHE A 161 7.14 -6.86 6.86
CA PHE A 161 6.62 -5.50 6.94
C PHE A 161 5.63 -5.32 8.09
N ASP A 162 5.82 -4.24 8.85
CA ASP A 162 4.93 -3.83 9.95
C ASP A 162 3.72 -3.05 9.41
N ALA A 163 3.87 -2.37 8.27
CA ALA A 163 2.78 -1.71 7.55
C ALA A 163 2.81 -2.09 6.07
N VAL A 164 1.66 -2.46 5.51
CA VAL A 164 1.51 -2.77 4.08
C VAL A 164 0.40 -1.92 3.48
N PHE A 165 0.73 -1.05 2.54
CA PHE A 165 -0.22 -0.31 1.75
C PHE A 165 -0.50 -1.07 0.46
N LEU A 166 -1.71 -1.59 0.31
CA LEU A 166 -2.16 -2.25 -0.91
C LEU A 166 -3.07 -1.30 -1.68
N ASP A 167 -2.46 -0.53 -2.60
CA ASP A 167 -3.11 0.54 -3.35
C ASP A 167 -2.90 0.48 -4.89
N PRO A 168 -3.04 -0.68 -5.55
CA PRO A 168 -3.06 -0.71 -7.00
C PRO A 168 -4.40 -0.22 -7.55
N PHE A 169 -4.49 -0.03 -8.88
CA PHE A 169 -5.77 0.20 -9.56
C PHE A 169 -6.81 -0.87 -9.23
N SER A 170 -8.09 -0.55 -9.49
CA SER A 170 -9.21 -1.35 -8.99
C SER A 170 -9.13 -2.83 -9.41
N PRO A 171 -9.76 -3.76 -8.67
CA PRO A 171 -9.73 -5.18 -9.01
C PRO A 171 -10.22 -5.53 -10.41
N ALA A 172 -11.03 -4.67 -11.02
CA ALA A 172 -11.47 -4.84 -12.40
C ALA A 172 -10.39 -4.44 -13.42
N LYS A 173 -9.53 -3.47 -13.07
CA LYS A 173 -8.52 -2.90 -13.94
C LYS A 173 -7.14 -3.53 -13.78
N ASN A 174 -6.82 -4.04 -12.59
CA ASN A 174 -5.51 -4.59 -12.27
C ASN A 174 -5.60 -5.93 -11.50
N PRO A 175 -6.35 -6.91 -12.03
CA PRO A 175 -6.79 -8.11 -11.29
C PRO A 175 -5.66 -8.97 -10.71
N GLU A 176 -4.47 -8.94 -11.31
CA GLU A 176 -3.30 -9.72 -10.91
C GLU A 176 -2.80 -9.36 -9.51
N LEU A 177 -2.84 -8.07 -9.12
CA LEU A 177 -2.49 -7.61 -7.77
C LEU A 177 -3.59 -7.86 -6.73
N TRP A 178 -4.71 -8.42 -7.17
CA TRP A 178 -5.82 -8.89 -6.31
C TRP A 178 -6.01 -10.40 -6.40
N SER A 179 -5.08 -11.11 -7.04
CA SER A 179 -5.07 -12.57 -7.14
C SER A 179 -4.77 -13.21 -5.79
N LEU A 180 -5.22 -14.45 -5.60
CA LEU A 180 -4.92 -15.19 -4.37
C LEU A 180 -3.40 -15.38 -4.18
N ASP A 181 -2.68 -15.63 -5.27
CA ASP A 181 -1.23 -15.88 -5.21
C ASP A 181 -0.45 -14.63 -4.80
N PHE A 182 -0.80 -13.46 -5.35
CA PHE A 182 -0.18 -12.22 -4.92
C PHE A 182 -0.52 -11.89 -3.46
N LEU A 183 -1.77 -12.09 -3.03
CA LEU A 183 -2.17 -11.86 -1.65
C LEU A 183 -1.51 -12.85 -0.67
N ARG A 184 -1.21 -14.09 -1.10
CA ARG A 184 -0.37 -15.03 -0.34
C ARG A 184 1.07 -14.56 -0.23
N SER A 185 1.63 -13.98 -1.29
CA SER A 185 2.95 -13.33 -1.22
C SER A 185 2.94 -12.17 -0.21
N LEU A 186 1.89 -11.35 -0.20
CA LEU A 186 1.75 -10.29 0.83
C LEU A 186 1.62 -10.88 2.23
N TYR A 187 0.80 -11.91 2.45
CA TYR A 187 0.73 -12.62 3.72
C TYR A 187 2.11 -13.10 4.18
N ALA A 188 2.88 -13.70 3.27
CA ALA A 188 4.23 -14.16 3.53
C ALA A 188 5.24 -13.01 3.75
N LYS A 189 4.91 -11.76 3.43
CA LYS A 189 5.76 -10.59 3.70
C LYS A 189 5.25 -9.71 4.85
N THR A 190 4.03 -9.89 5.32
CA THR A 190 3.52 -9.17 6.50
C THR A 190 4.08 -9.76 7.79
N HIS A 191 4.51 -8.90 8.73
CA HIS A 191 4.99 -9.35 10.04
C HIS A 191 3.84 -9.95 10.85
N PRO A 192 3.94 -11.17 11.40
CA PRO A 192 2.80 -11.89 11.98
C PRO A 192 2.13 -11.14 13.15
N LYS A 193 2.94 -10.64 14.09
CA LYS A 193 2.45 -10.03 15.35
C LYS A 193 2.21 -8.52 15.30
N ARG A 194 2.80 -7.84 14.32
CA ARG A 194 2.86 -6.37 14.25
C ARG A 194 2.22 -5.81 12.99
N GLY A 195 2.36 -6.58 11.91
CA GLY A 195 1.94 -6.25 10.57
C GLY A 195 0.46 -5.98 10.44
N ILE A 196 0.15 -4.92 9.72
CA ILE A 196 -1.19 -4.59 9.29
C ILE A 196 -1.15 -4.15 7.83
N LEU A 197 -2.01 -4.76 7.03
CA LEU A 197 -2.26 -4.38 5.66
C LEU A 197 -3.50 -3.52 5.59
N SER A 198 -3.43 -2.41 4.87
CA SER A 198 -4.57 -1.57 4.55
C SER A 198 -4.78 -1.46 3.05
N THR A 199 -6.05 -1.46 2.63
CA THR A 199 -6.45 -1.21 1.26
C THR A 199 -7.76 -0.44 1.21
N TYR A 200 -7.90 0.44 0.21
CA TYR A 200 -9.16 1.10 -0.08
C TYR A 200 -10.30 0.14 -0.47
N SER A 201 -9.94 -1.05 -0.97
CA SER A 201 -10.93 -1.95 -1.57
C SER A 201 -11.88 -2.52 -0.53
N SER A 202 -13.17 -2.30 -0.77
CA SER A 202 -14.28 -2.86 0.02
C SER A 202 -14.94 -4.06 -0.67
N ALA A 203 -14.40 -4.47 -1.83
CA ALA A 203 -14.98 -5.49 -2.67
C ALA A 203 -15.01 -6.86 -1.96
N ILE A 204 -16.16 -7.53 -2.02
CA ILE A 204 -16.35 -8.82 -1.34
C ILE A 204 -15.35 -9.87 -1.81
N HIS A 205 -15.05 -9.93 -3.11
CA HIS A 205 -14.10 -10.91 -3.64
C HIS A 205 -12.67 -10.66 -3.16
N VAL A 206 -12.25 -9.39 -2.98
CA VAL A 206 -10.95 -9.04 -2.38
C VAL A 206 -10.91 -9.48 -0.92
N ARG A 207 -11.93 -9.15 -0.13
CA ARG A 207 -12.04 -9.58 1.28
C ARG A 207 -11.98 -11.11 1.42
N VAL A 208 -12.68 -11.84 0.56
CA VAL A 208 -12.65 -13.30 0.52
C VAL A 208 -11.25 -13.83 0.18
N ARG A 209 -10.55 -13.23 -0.78
CA ARG A 209 -9.19 -13.66 -1.14
C ARG A 209 -8.15 -13.34 -0.07
N LEU A 210 -8.27 -12.21 0.63
CA LEU A 210 -7.46 -11.90 1.82
C LEU A 210 -7.65 -12.96 2.92
N MET A 211 -8.90 -13.37 3.18
CA MET A 211 -9.16 -14.47 4.12
C MET A 211 -8.58 -15.79 3.62
N ALA A 212 -8.75 -16.10 2.33
CA ALA A 212 -8.21 -17.32 1.72
C ALA A 212 -6.67 -17.36 1.68
N SER A 213 -6.00 -16.21 1.72
CA SER A 213 -4.54 -16.12 1.84
C SER A 213 -4.04 -16.26 3.28
N GLY A 214 -4.94 -16.32 4.27
CA GLY A 214 -4.62 -16.52 5.68
C GLY A 214 -4.79 -15.29 6.58
N PHE A 215 -5.19 -14.13 6.05
CA PHE A 215 -5.42 -12.95 6.88
C PHE A 215 -6.74 -13.01 7.65
N SER A 216 -6.71 -12.49 8.88
CA SER A 216 -7.90 -11.99 9.56
C SER A 216 -8.21 -10.58 9.07
N ILE A 217 -9.48 -10.26 8.83
CA ILE A 217 -9.89 -8.96 8.26
C ILE A 217 -10.91 -8.22 9.10
N CYS A 218 -10.88 -6.89 9.04
CA CYS A 218 -11.90 -6.02 9.63
C CYS A 218 -12.23 -4.83 8.69
N PRO A 219 -13.30 -4.07 8.96
CA PRO A 219 -13.55 -2.82 8.26
C PRO A 219 -12.35 -1.89 8.39
N GLY A 220 -11.91 -1.34 7.26
CA GLY A 220 -11.03 -0.18 7.25
C GLY A 220 -11.81 1.13 7.43
N PRO A 221 -11.09 2.25 7.46
CA PRO A 221 -11.67 3.58 7.62
C PRO A 221 -12.60 3.92 6.46
N ARG A 222 -13.58 4.79 6.75
CA ARG A 222 -14.36 5.51 5.73
C ARG A 222 -13.74 6.90 5.58
N VAL A 223 -13.45 7.27 4.34
CA VAL A 223 -12.88 8.58 4.00
C VAL A 223 -13.91 9.31 3.14
N GLY A 224 -14.40 10.43 3.65
CA GLY A 224 -15.53 11.15 3.07
C GLY A 224 -16.77 10.27 2.88
N THR A 225 -17.40 10.35 1.70
CA THR A 225 -18.59 9.58 1.35
C THR A 225 -18.28 8.15 0.86
N LYS A 226 -17.01 7.77 0.73
CA LYS A 226 -16.61 6.47 0.18
C LYS A 226 -16.88 5.33 1.16
N SER A 227 -17.08 4.13 0.60
CA SER A 227 -17.22 2.89 1.39
C SER A 227 -16.01 2.63 2.29
N SER A 228 -16.21 1.91 3.39
CA SER A 228 -15.12 1.47 4.26
C SER A 228 -14.18 0.54 3.52
N GLY A 229 -12.87 0.81 3.61
CA GLY A 229 -11.83 -0.07 3.07
C GLY A 229 -11.73 -1.40 3.81
N THR A 230 -10.58 -2.05 3.73
CA THR A 230 -10.30 -3.31 4.44
C THR A 230 -8.96 -3.23 5.14
N LEU A 231 -8.92 -3.64 6.41
CA LEU A 231 -7.68 -3.91 7.13
C LEU A 231 -7.52 -5.41 7.28
N ALA A 232 -6.27 -5.88 7.24
CA ALA A 232 -5.91 -7.27 7.33
C ALA A 232 -4.70 -7.46 8.24
N THR A 233 -4.74 -8.50 9.08
CA THR A 233 -3.72 -8.83 10.09
C THR A 233 -3.54 -10.36 10.16
N ILE A 234 -2.45 -10.83 10.77
CA ILE A 234 -2.18 -12.27 10.93
C ILE A 234 -2.49 -12.70 12.38
N GLU A 235 -1.60 -12.38 13.32
CA GLU A 235 -1.77 -12.65 14.75
C GLU A 235 -2.11 -11.37 15.55
N ARG A 236 -1.87 -10.20 14.94
CA ARG A 236 -2.22 -8.91 15.56
C ARG A 236 -3.74 -8.84 15.79
N PRO A 237 -4.22 -8.44 16.98
CA PRO A 237 -5.63 -8.21 17.21
C PRO A 237 -6.23 -7.20 16.23
N LEU A 238 -7.42 -7.52 15.69
CA LEU A 238 -8.12 -6.62 14.79
C LEU A 238 -8.56 -5.35 15.53
N PRO A 239 -8.34 -4.15 14.96
CA PRO A 239 -8.74 -2.89 15.59
C PRO A 239 -10.26 -2.69 15.62
N SER A 240 -11.01 -3.42 14.79
CA SER A 240 -12.46 -3.38 14.73
C SER A 240 -13.01 -4.72 14.25
N GLN A 241 -14.33 -4.87 14.18
CA GLN A 241 -14.97 -6.09 13.68
C GLN A 241 -16.13 -5.76 12.73
N PHE A 242 -16.36 -6.65 11.76
CA PHE A 242 -17.58 -6.61 10.95
C PHE A 242 -18.78 -7.06 11.79
N SER A 243 -19.99 -6.65 11.39
CA SER A 243 -21.21 -7.17 12.02
C SER A 243 -21.31 -8.70 11.85
N PRO A 244 -21.90 -9.43 12.82
CA PRO A 244 -22.03 -10.89 12.73
C PRO A 244 -22.76 -11.36 11.47
N LYS A 245 -23.76 -10.59 10.99
CA LYS A 245 -24.47 -10.86 9.73
C LYS A 245 -23.52 -10.76 8.52
N TYR A 246 -22.63 -9.78 8.49
CA TYR A 246 -21.68 -9.60 7.40
C TYR A 246 -20.58 -10.65 7.42
N LEU A 247 -20.07 -11.03 8.60
CA LEU A 247 -19.10 -12.13 8.75
C LEU A 247 -19.67 -13.46 8.25
N ARG A 248 -20.90 -13.81 8.61
CA ARG A 248 -21.59 -15.00 8.07
C ARG A 248 -21.67 -14.98 6.53
N LYS A 249 -21.96 -13.82 5.95
CA LYS A 249 -21.97 -13.65 4.49
C LYS A 249 -20.59 -13.88 3.88
N LEU A 250 -19.52 -13.33 4.47
CA LEU A 250 -18.15 -13.51 4.02
C LEU A 250 -17.71 -14.97 4.13
N ASN A 251 -17.94 -15.62 5.27
CA ASN A 251 -17.60 -17.02 5.49
C ASN A 251 -18.27 -17.94 4.46
N ARG A 252 -19.55 -17.74 4.16
CA ARG A 252 -20.24 -18.50 3.10
C ARG A 252 -19.61 -18.30 1.72
N ARG A 253 -19.14 -17.08 1.41
CA ARG A 253 -18.45 -16.79 0.14
C ARG A 253 -17.05 -17.40 0.10
N LEU A 254 -16.33 -17.37 1.21
CA LEU A 254 -15.03 -18.02 1.37
C LEU A 254 -15.12 -19.52 1.15
N GLN A 255 -16.07 -20.21 1.78
CA GLN A 255 -16.22 -21.66 1.61
C GLN A 255 -16.44 -22.06 0.14
N ARG A 256 -17.34 -21.36 -0.56
CA ARG A 256 -17.55 -21.58 -2.00
C ARG A 256 -16.30 -21.29 -2.82
N TYR A 257 -15.56 -20.25 -2.48
CA TYR A 257 -14.33 -19.89 -3.18
C TYR A 257 -13.25 -20.98 -3.03
N LEU A 258 -13.05 -21.48 -1.81
CA LEU A 258 -12.07 -22.55 -1.52
C LEU A 258 -12.44 -23.88 -2.18
N GLN A 259 -13.73 -24.23 -2.20
CA GLN A 259 -14.23 -25.39 -2.95
C GLN A 259 -13.91 -25.28 -4.44
N ASN A 260 -14.17 -24.11 -5.04
CA ASN A 260 -13.92 -23.88 -6.46
C ASN A 260 -12.43 -23.95 -6.83
N ILE A 261 -11.52 -23.55 -5.94
CA ILE A 261 -10.08 -23.68 -6.18
C ILE A 261 -9.64 -25.14 -6.07
N SER A 262 -10.12 -25.86 -5.05
CA SER A 262 -9.76 -27.26 -4.82
C SER A 262 -10.17 -28.16 -5.99
N MET A 263 -11.33 -27.91 -6.61
CA MET A 263 -11.77 -28.64 -7.80
C MET A 263 -10.95 -28.34 -9.07
N LYS A 264 -10.20 -27.23 -9.10
CA LYS A 264 -9.40 -26.82 -10.27
C LYS A 264 -7.94 -27.24 -10.19
N THR A 265 -7.45 -27.63 -9.02
CA THR A 265 -6.13 -28.25 -8.84
C THR A 265 -6.21 -29.73 -9.21
N PRO A 266 -5.53 -30.20 -10.28
CA PRO A 266 -5.47 -31.63 -10.57
C PRO A 266 -4.82 -32.37 -9.39
N PRO A 267 -5.21 -33.63 -9.13
CA PRO A 267 -4.57 -34.42 -8.08
C PRO A 267 -3.06 -34.52 -8.35
N PRO A 268 -2.21 -34.60 -7.31
CA PRO A 268 -0.78 -34.80 -7.50
C PRO A 268 -0.56 -36.05 -8.34
N LYS A 269 0.28 -35.94 -9.38
CA LYS A 269 0.70 -37.12 -10.16
C LYS A 269 1.47 -38.04 -9.22
N SER A 270 0.85 -39.17 -8.88
CA SER A 270 1.47 -40.31 -8.19
C SER A 270 2.55 -40.93 -9.07
#